data_AF-A0A9P0Q7A3-F1
#
_entry.id   AF-A0A9P0Q7A3-F1
#
_cell.length_a   1.000
_cell.length_b   1.000
_cell.length_c   1.000
_cell.angle_alpha   90.00
_cell.angle_beta   90.00
_cell.angle_gamma   90.00
#
_symmetry.space_group_name_H-M   'P 1'
#
loop_
_entity.id
_entity.type
_entity.pdbx_description
1 polymer ?
#
loop_
_entity_poly.entity_id
_entity_poly.type
_entity_poly.pdbx_seq_one_letter_code
_entity_poly.pdbx_strand_id
1 'polypeptide(L)'
;MNSAGYIKEDQRGKACKNSMLDESVKQSVRNHIMLFETIDSHYCRQKTERKYLPPTLNVCKMYALYEEFCLDNNIERRATESMYRHIFTTEFNISFFLPKKDLCDVCHSYENRLTDEKVRMEQAYQQHIENKNLARSLKNADKEKAKANPSFCAAVFDLQQVLPVPKTARQRSASPIIN
;
A
#
# COMPACT_ATOMS: atom_id res chain seq x y z
N MET A 1 -28.02 68.01 10.00
CA MET A 1 -27.14 67.73 8.84
C MET A 1 -25.88 67.07 9.38
N ASN A 2 -25.81 65.74 9.36
CA ASN A 2 -24.65 65.02 9.92
C ASN A 2 -23.59 64.83 8.83
N SER A 3 -22.43 65.41 9.12
CA SER A 3 -21.25 65.49 8.29
C SER A 3 -20.44 64.19 8.35
N ALA A 4 -19.85 63.84 7.20
CA ALA A 4 -18.89 62.77 6.94
C ALA A 4 -19.45 61.35 6.72
N GLY A 5 -19.95 61.13 5.50
CA GLY A 5 -20.12 59.79 4.93
C GLY A 5 -18.76 59.24 4.48
N TYR A 6 -18.09 58.46 5.32
CA TYR A 6 -16.91 57.71 4.93
C TYR A 6 -17.31 56.37 4.31
N ILE A 7 -16.86 56.11 3.08
CA ILE A 7 -16.96 54.80 2.44
C ILE A 7 -15.84 53.93 3.05
N LYS A 8 -16.20 52.80 3.67
CA LYS A 8 -15.21 51.82 4.18
C LYS A 8 -14.33 51.33 3.02
N GLU A 9 -13.02 51.20 3.26
CA GLU A 9 -12.06 50.67 2.29
C GLU A 9 -12.47 49.29 1.75
N ASP A 10 -12.28 49.07 0.44
CA ASP A 10 -12.46 47.78 -0.21
C ASP A 10 -11.42 46.78 0.30
N GLN A 11 -11.91 45.69 0.92
CA GLN A 11 -11.09 44.61 1.48
C GLN A 11 -11.01 43.39 0.55
N ARG A 12 -11.58 43.45 -0.66
CA ARG A 12 -11.47 42.36 -1.65
C ARG A 12 -10.01 42.23 -2.09
N GLY A 13 -9.47 41.02 -2.02
CA GLY A 13 -8.06 40.74 -2.35
C GLY A 13 -7.05 40.97 -1.20
N LYS A 14 -7.46 41.54 -0.06
CA LYS A 14 -6.67 41.55 1.18
C LYS A 14 -6.85 40.22 1.92
N ALA A 15 -6.48 39.11 1.27
CA ALA A 15 -6.22 37.89 2.00
C ALA A 15 -4.95 38.12 2.82
N CYS A 16 -5.10 38.28 4.14
CA CYS A 16 -3.96 38.14 5.05
C CYS A 16 -3.29 36.82 4.68
N LYS A 17 -2.05 36.88 4.19
CA LYS A 17 -1.23 35.73 3.82
C LYS A 17 -1.48 34.63 4.84
N ASN A 18 -2.10 33.52 4.40
CA ASN A 18 -2.49 32.37 5.23
C ASN A 18 -1.62 32.32 6.47
N SER A 19 -2.16 32.80 7.60
CA SER A 19 -1.35 33.07 8.79
C SER A 19 -0.62 31.79 9.10
N MET A 20 0.70 31.81 8.88
CA MET A 20 1.69 30.90 9.42
C MET A 20 1.03 29.72 10.11
N LEU A 21 0.65 28.69 9.31
CA LEU A 21 -0.02 27.49 9.82
C LEU A 21 0.70 27.09 11.10
N ASP A 22 -0.03 27.11 12.21
CA ASP A 22 0.54 27.01 13.54
C ASP A 22 1.43 25.77 13.60
N GLU A 23 2.76 25.96 13.66
CA GLU A 23 3.71 24.85 13.57
C GLU A 23 3.47 23.84 14.71
N SER A 24 2.89 24.31 15.82
CA SER A 24 2.43 23.46 16.92
C SER A 24 1.37 22.43 16.44
N VAL A 25 0.43 22.85 15.61
CA VAL A 25 -0.63 22.00 15.05
C VAL A 25 -0.03 21.00 14.08
N LYS A 26 0.89 21.43 13.21
CA LYS A 26 1.59 20.49 12.31
C LYS A 26 2.40 19.45 13.09
N GLN A 27 3.07 19.88 14.14
CA GLN A 27 3.85 18.96 14.98
C GLN A 27 2.96 17.94 15.69
N SER A 28 1.76 18.34 16.16
CA SER A 28 0.80 17.39 16.74
C SER A 28 0.41 16.28 15.76
N VAL A 29 0.20 16.63 14.48
CA VAL A 29 -0.12 15.68 13.42
C VAL A 29 1.06 14.74 13.16
N ARG A 30 2.29 15.27 13.06
CA ARG A 30 3.50 14.46 12.88
C ARG A 30 3.68 13.46 14.01
N ASN A 31 3.54 13.92 15.25
CA ASN A 31 3.65 13.08 16.44
C ASN A 31 2.62 11.95 16.41
N HIS A 32 1.37 12.26 16.07
CA HIS A 32 0.32 11.26 15.94
C HIS A 32 0.60 10.22 14.84
N ILE A 33 1.06 10.66 13.66
CA ILE A 33 1.41 9.75 12.56
C ILE A 33 2.57 8.81 12.95
N MET A 34 3.53 9.28 13.74
CA MET A 34 4.66 8.47 14.22
C MET A 34 4.29 7.41 15.26
N LEU A 35 3.09 7.48 15.87
CA LEU A 35 2.61 6.45 16.81
C LEU A 35 2.16 5.16 16.11
N PHE A 36 1.85 5.22 14.82
CA PHE A 36 1.40 4.04 14.09
C PHE A 36 2.57 3.10 13.76
N GLU A 37 2.41 1.83 14.08
CA GLU A 37 3.34 0.79 13.66
C GLU A 37 3.36 0.67 12.13
N THR A 38 4.52 0.89 11.53
CA THR A 38 4.74 0.68 10.11
C THR A 38 5.35 -0.69 9.87
N ILE A 39 4.81 -1.41 8.90
CA ILE A 39 5.37 -2.65 8.39
C ILE A 39 6.45 -2.30 7.36
N ASP A 40 7.64 -2.87 7.55
CA ASP A 40 8.73 -2.71 6.60
C ASP A 40 8.41 -3.33 5.24
N SER A 41 9.07 -2.81 4.21
CA SER A 41 8.91 -3.23 2.82
C SER A 41 9.36 -4.66 2.54
N HIS A 42 9.53 -5.53 3.53
CA HIS A 42 9.82 -6.97 3.36
C HIS A 42 8.83 -7.65 2.39
N TYR A 43 7.60 -7.13 2.33
CA TYR A 43 6.57 -7.57 1.38
C TYR A 43 6.63 -6.89 0.01
N CYS A 44 7.41 -5.84 -0.19
CA CYS A 44 7.57 -5.10 -1.43
C CYS A 44 8.91 -5.41 -2.11
N ARG A 45 8.93 -5.38 -3.45
CA ARG A 45 10.13 -5.68 -4.24
C ARG A 45 11.32 -4.83 -3.77
N GLN A 46 12.53 -5.39 -3.97
CA GLN A 46 13.90 -4.87 -3.75
C GLN A 46 14.20 -3.39 -4.11
N LYS A 47 13.24 -2.58 -4.58
CA LYS A 47 13.44 -1.25 -5.17
C LYS A 47 12.77 -0.09 -4.42
N THR A 48 12.10 -0.30 -3.28
CA THR A 48 11.45 0.82 -2.57
C THR A 48 11.71 0.83 -1.06
N GLU A 49 12.19 1.96 -0.56
CA GLU A 49 12.33 2.28 0.88
C GLU A 49 10.99 2.73 1.52
N ARG A 50 9.87 2.51 0.82
CA ARG A 50 8.54 2.96 1.28
C ARG A 50 8.05 2.09 2.43
N LYS A 51 7.54 2.72 3.48
CA LYS A 51 6.93 2.06 4.64
C LYS A 51 5.43 1.88 4.45
N TYR A 52 4.85 0.84 5.07
CA TYR A 52 3.44 0.52 4.88
C TYR A 52 2.65 0.47 6.19
N LEU A 53 1.47 1.08 6.21
CA LEU A 53 0.49 0.93 7.28
C LEU A 53 -0.41 -0.29 7.02
N PRO A 54 -0.95 -0.94 8.06
CA PRO A 54 -1.92 -2.02 7.92
C PRO A 54 -3.10 -1.68 6.97
N PRO A 55 -3.63 -2.68 6.23
CA PRO A 55 -4.75 -2.48 5.30
C PRO A 55 -6.06 -2.08 6.00
N THR A 56 -6.15 -2.26 7.32
CA THR A 56 -7.31 -1.90 8.14
C THR A 56 -7.42 -0.40 8.41
N LEU A 57 -6.30 0.33 8.27
CA LEU A 57 -6.20 1.77 8.44
C LEU A 57 -6.41 2.50 7.12
N ASN A 58 -6.96 3.70 7.22
CA ASN A 58 -7.05 4.66 6.12
C ASN A 58 -6.91 6.08 6.70
N VAL A 59 -6.65 7.08 5.86
CA VAL A 59 -6.43 8.47 6.32
C VAL A 59 -7.60 9.00 7.15
N CYS A 60 -8.84 8.67 6.79
CA CYS A 60 -10.03 9.14 7.52
C CYS A 60 -10.11 8.52 8.93
N LYS A 61 -9.83 7.21 9.07
CA LYS A 61 -9.74 6.54 10.37
C LYS A 61 -8.58 7.08 11.21
N MET A 62 -7.43 7.31 10.58
CA MET A 62 -6.30 7.92 11.27
C MET A 62 -6.63 9.34 11.74
N TYR A 63 -7.43 10.09 10.98
CA TYR A 63 -7.89 11.41 11.41
C TYR A 63 -8.87 11.32 12.58
N ALA A 64 -9.81 10.37 12.57
CA ALA A 64 -10.70 10.14 13.72
C ALA A 64 -9.89 9.80 14.99
N LEU A 65 -8.89 8.92 14.86
CA LEU A 65 -7.97 8.61 15.97
C LEU A 65 -7.14 9.83 16.40
N TYR A 66 -6.80 10.73 15.47
CA TYR A 66 -6.12 11.98 15.80
C TYR A 66 -7.02 12.92 16.61
N GLU A 67 -8.31 12.97 16.32
CA GLU A 67 -9.26 13.76 17.10
C GLU A 67 -9.35 13.24 18.55
N GLU A 68 -9.38 11.91 18.74
CA GLU A 68 -9.31 11.27 20.05
C GLU A 68 -7.99 11.58 20.76
N PHE A 69 -6.85 11.41 20.07
CA PHE A 69 -5.52 11.75 20.59
C PHE A 69 -5.42 13.22 21.03
N CYS A 70 -6.01 14.15 20.28
CA CYS A 70 -6.04 15.56 20.66
C CYS A 70 -6.88 15.82 21.91
N LEU A 71 -7.97 15.08 22.12
CA LEU A 71 -8.77 15.17 23.34
C LEU A 71 -7.98 14.67 24.55
N ASP A 72 -7.32 13.51 24.43
CA ASP A 72 -6.54 12.91 25.51
C ASP A 72 -5.33 13.76 25.92
N ASN A 73 -4.74 14.49 24.96
CA ASN A 73 -3.56 15.33 25.18
C ASN A 73 -3.90 16.82 25.41
N ASN A 74 -5.19 17.17 25.59
CA ASN A 74 -5.66 18.55 25.80
C ASN A 74 -5.18 19.55 24.73
N ILE A 75 -5.17 19.14 23.46
CA ILE A 75 -4.75 19.98 22.33
C ILE A 75 -5.94 20.85 21.88
N GLU A 76 -5.93 22.13 22.25
CA GLU A 76 -7.01 23.07 21.95
C GLU A 76 -7.19 23.37 20.46
N ARG A 77 -6.08 23.45 19.71
CA ARG A 77 -6.09 23.70 18.26
C ARG A 77 -5.78 22.43 17.48
N ARG A 78 -6.79 21.90 16.81
CA ARG A 78 -6.69 20.67 16.01
C ARG A 78 -6.51 20.99 14.54
N ALA A 79 -5.77 20.14 13.84
CA ALA A 79 -5.68 20.19 12.39
C ALA A 79 -7.03 19.82 11.76
N THR A 80 -7.33 20.41 10.60
CA THR A 80 -8.44 19.95 9.75
C THR A 80 -8.04 18.66 9.02
N GLU A 81 -9.01 17.83 8.62
CA GLU A 81 -8.73 16.60 7.85
C GLU A 81 -7.89 16.88 6.60
N SER A 82 -8.16 17.99 5.91
CA SER A 82 -7.39 18.40 4.73
C SER A 82 -5.92 18.65 5.05
N MET A 83 -5.64 19.27 6.19
CA MET A 83 -4.27 19.53 6.64
C MET A 83 -3.58 18.24 7.07
N TYR A 84 -4.29 17.37 7.79
CA TYR A 84 -3.82 16.06 8.19
C TYR A 84 -3.41 15.22 6.97
N ARG A 85 -4.29 15.15 5.96
CA ARG A 85 -4.04 14.45 4.70
C ARG A 85 -2.86 15.04 3.92
N HIS A 86 -2.74 16.37 3.91
CA HIS A 86 -1.63 17.04 3.25
C HIS A 86 -0.30 16.63 3.89
N ILE A 87 -0.17 16.78 5.21
CA ILE A 87 1.03 16.39 5.98
C ILE A 87 1.35 14.90 5.76
N PHE A 88 0.36 14.02 5.86
CA PHE A 88 0.54 12.59 5.62
C PHE A 88 1.09 12.28 4.22
N THR A 89 0.68 13.03 3.20
CA THR A 89 1.05 12.74 1.80
C THR A 89 2.38 13.40 1.40
N THR A 90 2.70 14.57 1.94
CA THR A 90 3.88 15.36 1.54
C THR A 90 5.10 15.09 2.42
N GLU A 91 4.91 14.83 3.71
CA GLU A 91 6.02 14.68 4.66
C GLU A 91 6.40 13.22 4.93
N PHE A 92 5.47 12.28 4.71
CA PHE A 92 5.70 10.87 5.00
C PHE A 92 5.75 10.02 3.73
N ASN A 93 6.84 9.25 3.56
CA ASN A 93 6.92 8.21 2.52
C ASN A 93 6.25 6.90 3.00
N ILE A 94 4.98 7.02 3.40
CA ILE A 94 4.15 5.93 3.91
C ILE A 94 3.00 5.67 2.92
N SER A 95 2.54 4.43 2.81
CA SER A 95 1.32 4.08 2.09
C SER A 95 0.53 3.01 2.85
N PHE A 96 -0.73 2.80 2.51
CA PHE A 96 -1.47 1.65 3.02
C PHE A 96 -1.01 0.38 2.31
N PHE A 97 -0.78 -0.68 3.09
CA PHE A 97 -0.47 -2.00 2.58
C PHE A 97 -1.68 -2.51 1.80
N LEU A 98 -1.46 -2.87 0.55
CA LEU A 98 -2.46 -3.56 -0.25
C LEU A 98 -2.01 -5.02 -0.41
N PRO A 99 -2.79 -6.00 0.08
CA PRO A 99 -2.48 -7.40 -0.16
C PRO A 99 -2.28 -7.66 -1.65
N LYS A 100 -1.21 -8.35 -2.00
CA LYS A 100 -0.91 -8.67 -3.40
C LYS A 100 -2.00 -9.61 -3.93
N LYS A 101 -2.56 -9.25 -5.09
CA LYS A 101 -3.56 -10.08 -5.80
C LYS A 101 -2.95 -11.34 -6.41
N ASP A 102 -1.63 -11.32 -6.69
CA ASP A 102 -0.92 -12.41 -7.39
C ASP A 102 0.16 -13.04 -6.48
N LEU A 103 -0.28 -13.66 -5.39
CA LEU A 103 0.60 -14.50 -4.58
C LEU A 103 0.63 -15.90 -5.20
N CYS A 104 1.80 -16.53 -5.23
CA CYS A 104 1.89 -17.93 -5.61
C CYS A 104 1.28 -18.78 -4.48
N ASP A 105 0.24 -19.55 -4.79
CA ASP A 105 -0.45 -20.40 -3.81
C ASP A 105 0.50 -21.35 -3.09
N VAL A 106 1.50 -21.90 -3.80
CA VAL A 106 2.51 -22.80 -3.22
C VAL A 106 3.39 -22.05 -2.22
N CYS A 107 3.92 -20.88 -2.59
CA CYS A 107 4.73 -20.08 -1.67
C CYS A 107 3.93 -19.60 -0.46
N HIS A 108 2.71 -19.10 -0.69
CA HIS A 108 1.87 -18.54 0.37
C HIS A 108 1.38 -19.62 1.34
N SER A 109 0.99 -20.79 0.81
CA SER A 109 0.60 -21.92 1.65
C SER A 109 1.76 -22.46 2.47
N TYR A 110 2.98 -22.50 1.93
CA TYR A 110 4.16 -22.92 2.70
C TYR A 110 4.50 -21.92 3.81
N GLU A 111 4.47 -20.61 3.55
CA GLU A 111 4.82 -19.55 4.52
C GLU A 111 3.91 -19.55 5.75
N ASN A 112 2.59 -19.75 5.55
CA ASN A 112 1.57 -19.69 6.60
C ASN A 112 1.38 -21.01 7.39
N ARG A 113 2.12 -22.08 7.07
CA ARG A 113 2.02 -23.36 7.79
C ARG A 113 2.87 -23.39 9.07
N LEU A 114 2.47 -24.27 9.99
CA LEU A 114 3.21 -24.58 11.21
C LEU A 114 4.54 -25.29 10.89
N THR A 115 5.50 -25.21 11.80
CA THR A 115 6.87 -25.74 11.63
C THR A 115 6.91 -27.23 11.25
N ASP A 116 6.05 -28.06 11.84
CA ASP A 116 6.03 -29.51 11.57
C ASP A 116 5.57 -29.83 10.14
N GLU A 117 4.62 -29.06 9.61
CA GLU A 117 4.16 -29.20 8.22
C GLU A 117 5.18 -28.63 7.24
N LYS A 118 5.88 -27.55 7.61
CA LYS A 118 6.96 -26.98 6.81
C LYS A 118 8.07 -27.99 6.54
N VAL A 119 8.53 -28.71 7.56
CA VAL A 119 9.57 -29.74 7.40
C VAL A 119 9.15 -30.82 6.39
N ARG A 120 7.88 -31.24 6.41
CA ARG A 120 7.34 -32.24 5.48
C ARG A 120 7.27 -31.73 4.04
N MET A 121 6.97 -30.44 3.86
CA MET A 121 6.80 -29.83 2.55
C MET A 121 8.07 -29.14 2.02
N GLU A 122 9.15 -29.10 2.82
CA GLU A 122 10.39 -28.40 2.52
C GLU A 122 10.96 -28.80 1.15
N GLN A 123 11.08 -30.10 0.90
CA GLN A 123 11.63 -30.61 -0.35
C GLN A 123 10.80 -30.17 -1.57
N ALA A 124 9.47 -30.25 -1.49
CA ALA A 124 8.59 -29.82 -2.56
C ALA A 124 8.64 -28.30 -2.77
N TYR A 125 8.77 -27.53 -1.68
CA TYR A 125 8.94 -26.08 -1.72
C TYR A 125 10.27 -25.68 -2.37
N GLN A 126 11.39 -26.32 -1.99
CA GLN A 126 12.70 -26.06 -2.60
C GLN A 126 12.67 -26.34 -4.10
N GLN A 127 12.11 -27.48 -4.52
CA GLN A 127 11.97 -27.80 -5.94
C GLN A 127 11.11 -26.76 -6.69
N HIS A 128 10.03 -26.26 -6.07
CA HIS A 128 9.23 -25.18 -6.63
C HIS A 128 10.06 -23.90 -6.83
N ILE A 129 10.88 -23.52 -5.85
CA ILE A 129 11.75 -22.34 -5.92
C ILE A 129 12.84 -22.50 -6.98
N GLU A 130 13.47 -23.66 -7.07
CA GLU A 130 14.45 -23.99 -8.11
C GLU A 130 13.85 -23.87 -9.51
N ASN A 131 12.70 -24.51 -9.75
CA ASN A 131 12.00 -24.44 -11.04
C ASN A 131 11.60 -23.00 -11.41
N LYS A 132 11.12 -22.23 -10.43
CA LYS A 132 10.79 -20.81 -10.61
C LYS A 132 12.01 -19.97 -11.00
N ASN A 133 13.16 -20.22 -10.37
CA ASN A 133 14.40 -19.51 -10.67
C ASN A 133 14.96 -19.92 -12.03
N LEU A 134 14.92 -21.21 -12.36
CA LEU A 134 15.33 -21.74 -13.66
C LEU A 134 14.50 -21.14 -14.80
N ALA A 135 13.17 -21.15 -14.68
CA ALA A 135 12.28 -20.56 -15.67
C ALA A 135 12.55 -19.05 -15.89
N ARG A 136 12.86 -18.30 -14.82
CA ARG A 136 13.26 -16.89 -14.91
C ARG A 136 14.61 -16.70 -15.59
N SER A 137 15.57 -17.57 -15.28
CA SER A 137 16.90 -17.55 -15.89
C SER A 137 16.84 -17.80 -17.40
N LEU A 138 16.14 -18.86 -17.80
CA LEU A 138 15.93 -19.21 -19.21
C LEU A 138 15.23 -18.08 -19.97
N LYS A 139 14.14 -17.53 -19.41
CA LYS A 139 13.43 -16.37 -19.99
C LYS A 139 14.34 -15.16 -20.18
N ASN A 140 15.24 -14.89 -19.24
CA ASN A 140 16.18 -13.77 -19.36
C ASN A 140 17.24 -14.05 -20.44
N ALA A 141 17.75 -15.28 -20.52
CA ALA A 141 18.68 -15.69 -21.58
C ALA A 141 18.03 -15.54 -22.97
N ASP A 142 16.78 -15.98 -23.14
CA ASP A 142 16.04 -15.84 -24.39
C ASP A 142 15.81 -14.37 -24.77
N LYS A 143 15.55 -13.50 -23.79
CA LYS A 143 15.45 -12.04 -24.03
C LYS A 143 16.75 -11.44 -24.52
N GLU A 144 17.88 -11.78 -23.91
CA GLU A 144 19.18 -11.26 -24.36
C GLU A 144 19.55 -11.82 -25.73
N LYS A 145 19.22 -13.07 -26.02
CA LYS A 145 19.41 -13.69 -27.34
C LYS A 145 18.57 -13.00 -28.43
N ALA A 146 17.33 -12.65 -28.13
CA ALA A 146 16.45 -11.90 -29.04
C ALA A 146 16.92 -10.46 -29.29
N LYS A 147 17.60 -9.83 -28.34
CA LYS A 147 18.24 -8.52 -28.58
C LYS A 147 19.48 -8.63 -29.47
N ALA A 148 20.26 -9.68 -29.31
CA ALA A 148 21.53 -9.86 -30.02
C ALA A 148 21.36 -10.37 -31.46
N ASN A 149 20.33 -11.17 -31.76
CA ASN A 149 20.14 -11.78 -33.06
C ASN A 149 18.83 -11.33 -33.74
N PRO A 150 18.88 -10.55 -34.83
CA PRO A 150 17.71 -10.10 -35.58
C PRO A 150 16.85 -11.22 -36.16
N SER A 151 17.41 -12.42 -36.35
CA SER A 151 16.71 -13.60 -36.89
C SER A 151 16.01 -14.43 -35.80
N PHE A 152 16.17 -14.10 -34.52
CA PHE A 152 15.57 -14.82 -33.41
C PHE A 152 14.57 -13.94 -32.66
N CYS A 153 13.32 -14.39 -32.57
CA CYS A 153 12.26 -13.69 -31.84
C CYS A 153 11.81 -14.54 -30.64
N ALA A 154 11.85 -13.96 -29.44
CA ALA A 154 11.30 -14.58 -28.23
C ALA A 154 9.93 -13.96 -27.91
N ALA A 155 8.87 -14.75 -28.05
CA ALA A 155 7.51 -14.36 -27.67
C ALA A 155 7.18 -14.91 -26.28
N VAL A 156 6.76 -14.03 -25.37
CA VAL A 156 6.33 -14.42 -24.02
C VAL A 156 4.89 -13.98 -23.81
N PHE A 157 4.01 -14.95 -23.60
CA PHE A 157 2.60 -14.69 -23.35
C PHE A 157 2.29 -14.87 -21.88
N ASP A 158 1.49 -13.97 -21.32
CA ASP A 158 0.85 -14.18 -20.03
C ASP A 158 -0.48 -14.87 -20.29
N LEU A 159 -0.59 -16.13 -19.88
CA LEU A 159 -1.83 -16.87 -20.01
C LEU A 159 -2.76 -16.42 -18.87
N GLN A 160 -3.65 -15.47 -19.17
CA GLN A 160 -4.76 -15.20 -18.25
C GLN A 160 -5.59 -16.47 -18.06
N GLN A 161 -5.99 -16.74 -16.83
CA GLN A 161 -6.96 -17.78 -16.54
C GLN A 161 -8.25 -17.44 -17.30
N VAL A 162 -8.56 -18.21 -18.34
CA VAL A 162 -9.88 -18.15 -18.97
C VAL A 162 -10.86 -18.60 -17.90
N LEU A 163 -11.70 -17.70 -17.40
CA LEU A 163 -12.83 -18.02 -16.54
C LEU A 163 -14.11 -17.98 -17.37
N PRO A 164 -14.46 -19.01 -18.15
CA PRO A 164 -15.81 -19.13 -18.64
C PRO A 164 -16.60 -19.90 -17.55
N VAL A 165 -17.26 -19.18 -16.64
CA VAL A 165 -18.61 -19.46 -16.10
C VAL A 165 -18.85 -18.85 -14.71
N PRO A 166 -20.08 -18.39 -14.42
CA PRO A 166 -20.49 -18.00 -13.08
C PRO A 166 -20.43 -19.21 -12.12
N LYS A 167 -19.70 -19.07 -11.00
CA LYS A 167 -19.66 -20.07 -9.93
C LYS A 167 -20.75 -19.78 -8.90
N THR A 168 -21.67 -20.74 -8.71
CA THR A 168 -22.67 -20.70 -7.64
C THR A 168 -22.07 -21.11 -6.30
N ALA A 169 -22.43 -20.42 -5.21
CA ALA A 169 -21.90 -20.63 -3.88
C ALA A 169 -22.42 -21.95 -3.25
N ARG A 170 -21.77 -23.08 -3.55
CA ARG A 170 -21.65 -24.32 -2.75
C ARG A 170 -21.42 -25.50 -3.69
N GLN A 171 -20.16 -25.87 -3.91
CA GLN A 171 -19.83 -27.26 -4.21
C GLN A 171 -18.71 -27.69 -3.27
N ARG A 172 -19.08 -28.59 -2.37
CA ARG A 172 -18.14 -29.34 -1.53
C ARG A 172 -17.20 -30.10 -2.46
N SER A 173 -15.94 -30.18 -2.06
CA SER A 173 -14.89 -30.99 -2.68
C SER A 173 -15.42 -32.37 -3.08
N ALA A 174 -15.43 -32.66 -4.38
CA ALA A 174 -15.55 -34.03 -4.86
C ALA A 174 -14.19 -34.70 -4.63
N SER A 175 -14.15 -35.69 -3.74
CA SER A 175 -13.00 -36.59 -3.59
C SER A 175 -12.77 -37.33 -4.92
N PRO A 176 -11.51 -37.67 -5.28
CA PRO A 176 -11.23 -38.45 -6.47
C PRO A 176 -11.81 -39.86 -6.31
N ILE A 177 -12.63 -40.31 -7.25
CA ILE A 177 -12.97 -41.72 -7.41
C ILE A 177 -11.73 -42.39 -7.98
N ILE A 178 -11.18 -43.31 -7.20
CA ILE A 178 -10.12 -44.23 -7.61
C ILE A 178 -10.76 -45.28 -8.52
N ASN A 179 -10.17 -45.49 -9.69
CA ASN A 179 -10.22 -46.76 -10.43
C ASN A 179 -8.85 -47.02 -11.04
#